data_AF-A0A8D8VNG1-F1
#
_entry.id   AF-A0A8D8VNG1-F1
#
_cell.length_a   1.000
_cell.length_b   1.000
_cell.length_c   1.000
_cell.angle_alpha   90.00
_cell.angle_beta   90.00
_cell.angle_gamma   90.00
#
_symmetry.space_group_name_H-M   'P 1'
#
loop_
_entity.id
_entity.type
_entity.pdbx_description
1 polymer ?
#
loop_
_entity_poly.entity_id
_entity_poly.type
_entity_poly.pdbx_seq_one_letter_code
_entity_poly.pdbx_strand_id
1 'polypeptide(L)'
;NPNFVFDINKSNIVDSCLSVVAQTFMDSCGTSGPKLSKDSSISKLLYAKDIPTYKERVCKYYQHIKDMQTISDEEMSAILDEESQLRQSEFNTNCALYELYTYVCKYNNQLKETMIGDKTAQIEFLPFRLQEVHRIMKG
;
A
#
# COMPACT_ATOMS: atom_id res chain seq x y z
N ASN A 1 -5.70 3.23 -12.16
CA ASN A 1 -6.64 2.21 -12.66
C ASN A 1 -8.06 2.58 -12.24
N PRO A 2 -8.80 3.35 -13.06
CA PRO A 2 -10.12 3.84 -12.69
C PRO A 2 -11.17 2.71 -12.58
N ASN A 3 -10.96 1.60 -13.30
CA ASN A 3 -11.79 0.40 -13.22
C ASN A 3 -11.69 -0.36 -11.87
N PHE A 4 -10.83 0.08 -10.94
CA PHE A 4 -10.84 -0.41 -9.55
C PHE A 4 -11.83 0.35 -8.66
N VAL A 5 -12.29 1.52 -9.11
CA VAL A 5 -13.21 2.39 -8.37
C VAL A 5 -14.60 2.38 -9.02
N PHE A 6 -14.64 2.29 -10.36
CA PHE A 6 -15.87 2.34 -11.14
C PHE A 6 -16.04 1.09 -11.98
N ASP A 7 -17.28 0.66 -12.16
CA ASP A 7 -17.65 -0.40 -13.09
C ASP A 7 -17.60 0.11 -14.53
N ILE A 8 -16.39 0.16 -15.09
CA ILE A 8 -16.12 0.66 -16.45
C ILE A 8 -15.14 -0.24 -17.18
N ASN A 9 -15.31 -0.33 -18.50
CA ASN A 9 -14.32 -0.94 -19.37
C ASN A 9 -13.25 0.10 -19.78
N LYS A 10 -12.01 -0.12 -19.36
CA LYS A 10 -10.87 0.71 -19.73
C LYS A 10 -10.24 0.19 -21.02
N SER A 11 -10.39 0.91 -22.13
CA SER A 11 -9.75 0.57 -23.40
C SER A 11 -8.23 0.81 -23.37
N ASN A 12 -7.48 0.13 -24.24
CA ASN A 12 -6.01 0.28 -24.34
C ASN A 12 -5.57 1.71 -24.66
N ILE A 13 -6.37 2.44 -25.44
CA ILE A 13 -6.09 3.85 -25.77
C ILE A 13 -6.24 4.71 -24.52
N VAL A 14 -7.34 4.54 -23.78
CA VAL A 14 -7.56 5.26 -22.51
C VAL A 14 -6.47 4.93 -21.50
N ASP A 15 -6.06 3.67 -21.41
CA ASP A 15 -4.97 3.25 -20.52
C ASP A 15 -3.63 3.92 -20.87
N SER A 16 -3.32 4.01 -22.16
CA SER A 16 -2.12 4.70 -22.65
C SER A 16 -2.15 6.20 -22.30
N CYS A 17 -3.31 6.86 -22.48
CA CYS A 17 -3.49 8.26 -22.08
C CYS A 17 -3.34 8.44 -20.56
N LEU A 18 -3.95 7.55 -19.76
CA LEU A 18 -3.86 7.60 -18.30
C LEU A 18 -2.43 7.36 -17.80
N SER A 19 -1.63 6.57 -18.50
CA SER A 19 -0.22 6.37 -18.17
C SER A 19 0.59 7.67 -18.29
N VAL A 20 0.29 8.51 -19.28
CA VAL A 20 0.92 9.84 -19.43
C VAL A 20 0.51 10.77 -18.29
N VAL A 21 -0.77 10.77 -17.91
CA VAL A 21 -1.27 11.55 -16.77
C VAL A 21 -0.63 11.07 -15.46
N ALA A 22 -0.54 9.76 -15.25
CA ALA A 22 0.10 9.17 -14.08
C ALA A 22 1.58 9.53 -14.01
N GLN A 23 2.30 9.49 -15.13
CA GLN A 23 3.70 9.92 -15.19
C GLN A 23 3.86 11.40 -14.82
N THR A 24 2.99 12.26 -15.34
CA THR A 24 3.00 13.70 -15.01
C THR A 24 2.72 13.93 -13.52
N PHE A 25 1.79 13.17 -12.94
CA PHE A 25 1.50 13.19 -11.51
C PHE A 25 2.73 12.78 -10.69
N MET A 26 3.40 11.68 -11.06
CA MET A 26 4.64 11.23 -10.40
C MET A 26 5.76 12.29 -10.50
N ASP A 27 5.96 12.88 -11.68
CA ASP A 27 6.97 13.92 -11.89
C ASP A 27 6.70 15.16 -11.02
N SER A 28 5.43 15.47 -10.78
CA SER A 28 4.98 16.56 -9.92
C SER A 28 5.23 16.30 -8.43
N CYS A 29 5.35 15.05 -8.02
CA CYS A 29 5.68 14.66 -6.64
C CYS A 29 7.20 14.55 -6.37
N GLY A 30 8.03 14.53 -7.42
CA GLY A 30 9.48 14.42 -7.27
C GLY A 30 10.14 15.71 -6.77
N THR A 31 11.28 15.60 -6.10
CA THR A 31 12.09 16.75 -5.61
C THR A 31 13.06 17.29 -6.66
N SER A 32 13.37 16.50 -7.70
CA SER A 32 14.27 16.91 -8.79
C SER A 32 13.55 17.78 -9.83
N GLY A 33 14.25 18.80 -10.34
CA GLY A 33 13.76 19.60 -11.46
C GLY A 33 13.61 18.78 -12.76
N PRO A 34 12.75 19.21 -13.71
CA PRO A 34 12.58 18.50 -14.97
C PRO A 34 13.90 18.52 -15.77
N LYS A 35 14.55 17.37 -15.91
CA LYS A 35 15.63 17.20 -16.90
C LYS A 35 14.99 16.95 -18.26
N LEU A 36 14.90 18.01 -19.06
CA LEU A 36 14.42 17.97 -20.44
C LEU A 36 15.63 17.96 -21.36
N SER A 37 15.66 16.99 -22.26
CA SER A 37 16.66 16.84 -23.33
C SER A 37 15.94 16.57 -24.66
N LYS A 38 16.68 16.61 -25.77
CA LYS A 38 16.14 16.26 -27.10
C LYS A 38 15.62 14.81 -27.17
N ASP A 39 16.07 13.95 -26.27
CA ASP A 39 15.65 12.55 -26.14
C ASP A 39 14.48 12.36 -25.17
N SER A 40 13.92 13.44 -24.61
CA SER A 40 12.76 13.34 -23.73
C SER A 40 11.53 12.93 -24.52
N SER A 41 10.74 12.00 -23.95
CA SER A 41 9.50 11.54 -24.59
C SER A 41 8.53 12.70 -24.81
N ILE A 42 7.75 12.64 -25.90
CA ILE A 42 6.74 13.65 -26.24
C ILE A 42 5.76 13.86 -25.06
N SER A 43 5.38 12.77 -24.39
CA SER A 43 4.54 12.78 -23.20
C SER A 43 5.11 13.62 -22.05
N LYS A 44 6.44 13.64 -21.88
CA LYS A 44 7.12 14.45 -20.86
C LYS A 44 7.19 15.92 -21.25
N LEU A 45 7.30 16.21 -22.54
CA LEU A 45 7.29 17.59 -23.06
C LEU A 45 5.91 18.23 -22.94
N LEU A 46 4.84 17.43 -23.05
CA LEU A 46 3.45 17.90 -23.02
C LEU A 46 3.12 18.72 -21.76
N TYR A 47 3.60 18.27 -20.60
CA TYR A 47 3.32 18.90 -19.30
C TYR A 47 4.53 19.57 -18.65
N ALA A 48 5.66 19.64 -19.36
CA ALA A 48 6.92 20.17 -18.84
C ALA A 48 6.78 21.56 -18.19
N LYS A 49 5.92 22.42 -18.75
CA LYS A 49 5.69 23.78 -18.26
C LYS A 49 4.80 23.85 -17.02
N ASP A 50 3.93 22.87 -16.81
CA ASP A 50 2.98 22.84 -15.70
C ASP A 50 3.56 22.15 -14.45
N ILE A 51 4.50 21.23 -14.64
CA ILE A 51 5.15 20.46 -13.57
C ILE A 51 5.70 21.35 -12.43
N PRO A 52 6.39 22.49 -12.67
CA PRO A 52 6.84 23.35 -11.58
C PRO A 52 5.70 23.85 -10.69
N THR A 53 4.57 24.26 -11.28
CA THR A 53 3.38 24.71 -10.56
C THR A 53 2.77 23.56 -9.76
N TYR A 54 2.70 22.35 -10.32
CA TYR A 54 2.20 21.19 -9.61
C TYR A 54 3.09 20.79 -8.43
N LYS A 55 4.41 20.86 -8.58
CA LYS A 55 5.36 20.65 -7.47
C LYS A 55 5.12 21.63 -6.33
N GLU A 56 4.92 22.90 -6.64
CA GLU A 56 4.61 23.91 -5.62
C GLU A 56 3.32 23.57 -4.86
N ARG A 57 2.27 23.11 -5.56
CA ARG A 57 1.02 22.65 -4.94
C ARG A 57 1.25 21.43 -4.04
N VAL A 58 2.04 20.46 -4.47
CA VAL A 58 2.39 19.28 -3.65
C VAL A 58 3.16 19.69 -2.40
N CYS A 59 4.14 20.59 -2.52
CA CYS A 59 4.88 21.11 -1.36
C CYS A 59 3.94 21.80 -0.37
N LYS A 60 3.04 22.67 -0.86
CA LYS A 60 2.03 23.34 -0.02
C LYS A 60 1.08 22.34 0.63
N TYR A 61 0.68 21.29 -0.08
CA TYR A 61 -0.18 20.24 0.46
C TYR A 61 0.48 19.52 1.64
N TYR A 62 1.73 19.10 1.52
CA TYR A 62 2.46 18.47 2.64
C TYR A 62 2.72 19.44 3.79
N GLN A 63 3.03 20.70 3.49
CA GLN A 63 3.18 21.73 4.52
C GLN A 63 1.88 21.90 5.31
N HIS A 64 0.74 21.98 4.63
CA HIS A 64 -0.56 22.09 5.27
C HIS A 64 -0.85 20.89 6.17
N ILE A 65 -0.63 19.65 5.70
CA ILE A 65 -0.80 18.44 6.54
C ILE A 65 0.07 18.50 7.78
N LYS A 66 1.33 18.92 7.64
CA LYS A 66 2.26 19.04 8.75
C LYS A 66 1.79 20.06 9.79
N ASP A 67 1.13 21.12 9.35
CA ASP A 67 0.63 22.20 10.19
C ASP A 67 -0.76 21.88 10.80
N MET A 68 -1.40 20.78 10.40
CA MET A 68 -2.66 20.33 11.00
C MET A 68 -2.45 19.83 12.43
N GLN A 69 -3.51 19.89 13.23
CA GLN A 69 -3.51 19.34 14.58
C GLN A 69 -3.23 17.83 14.55
N THR A 70 -2.38 17.37 15.46
CA THR A 70 -2.10 15.94 15.64
C THR A 70 -3.34 15.20 16.12
N ILE A 71 -3.62 14.06 15.51
CA ILE A 71 -4.68 13.14 15.92
C ILE A 71 -4.20 12.40 17.18
N SER A 72 -5.05 12.29 18.21
CA SER A 72 -4.71 11.53 19.41
C SER A 72 -4.78 10.02 19.16
N ASP A 73 -4.13 9.22 20.01
CA ASP A 73 -4.19 7.76 19.91
C ASP A 73 -5.63 7.24 20.12
N GLU A 74 -6.39 7.89 21.00
CA GLU A 74 -7.81 7.56 21.24
C GLU A 74 -8.67 7.85 20.02
N GLU A 75 -8.49 9.02 19.38
CA GLU A 75 -9.20 9.38 18.14
C GLU A 75 -8.85 8.42 17.01
N MET A 76 -7.57 8.08 16.85
CA MET A 76 -7.12 7.12 15.85
C MET A 76 -7.74 5.74 16.09
N SER A 77 -7.74 5.26 17.34
CA SER A 77 -8.36 3.97 17.69
C SER A 77 -9.85 3.96 17.37
N ALA A 78 -10.57 5.05 17.69
CA ALA A 78 -12.00 5.15 17.43
C ALA A 78 -12.30 5.09 15.91
N ILE A 79 -11.53 5.81 15.09
CA ILE A 79 -11.66 5.78 13.62
C ILE A 79 -11.40 4.36 13.09
N LEU A 80 -10.36 3.69 13.57
CA LEU A 80 -10.02 2.33 13.14
C LEU A 80 -11.09 1.31 13.55
N ASP A 81 -11.66 1.44 14.74
CA ASP A 81 -12.73 0.58 15.24
C ASP A 81 -14.01 0.76 14.42
N GLU A 82 -14.39 2.00 14.10
CA GLU A 82 -15.54 2.30 13.26
C GLU A 82 -15.37 1.70 11.86
N GLU A 83 -14.23 1.94 11.21
CA GLU A 83 -13.94 1.41 9.87
C GLU A 83 -13.88 -0.13 9.84
N SER A 84 -13.43 -0.76 10.94
CA SER A 84 -13.39 -2.23 11.09
C SER A 84 -14.78 -2.83 11.23
N GLN A 85 -15.67 -2.18 11.99
CA GLN A 85 -17.05 -2.61 12.16
C GLN A 85 -17.84 -2.50 10.85
N LEU A 86 -17.66 -1.39 10.12
CA LEU A 86 -18.35 -1.15 8.85
C LEU A 86 -18.08 -2.23 7.80
N ARG A 87 -16.88 -2.83 7.81
CA ARG A 87 -16.45 -3.80 6.79
C ARG A 87 -16.27 -5.23 7.30
N GLN A 88 -16.73 -5.54 8.51
CA GLN A 88 -16.46 -6.82 9.17
C GLN A 88 -16.91 -8.03 8.32
N SER A 89 -18.00 -7.90 7.57
CA SER A 89 -18.57 -8.96 6.74
C SER A 89 -18.29 -8.81 5.24
N GLU A 90 -17.47 -7.84 4.82
CA GLU A 90 -17.19 -7.60 3.39
C GLU A 90 -16.24 -8.65 2.79
N PHE A 91 -15.41 -9.28 3.62
CA PHE A 91 -14.35 -10.17 3.16
C PHE A 91 -14.45 -11.57 3.77
N ASN A 92 -14.08 -12.58 2.98
CA ASN A 92 -13.95 -13.94 3.49
C ASN A 92 -12.58 -14.15 4.15
N THR A 93 -12.53 -13.95 5.46
CA THR A 93 -11.31 -14.12 6.26
C THR A 93 -10.76 -15.54 6.19
N ASN A 94 -11.61 -16.57 6.09
CA ASN A 94 -11.17 -17.97 6.02
C ASN A 94 -10.37 -18.25 4.75
N CYS A 95 -10.81 -17.74 3.61
CA CYS A 95 -10.06 -17.86 2.36
C CYS A 95 -8.71 -17.13 2.44
N ALA A 96 -8.69 -15.90 2.99
CA ALA A 96 -7.45 -15.16 3.17
C ALA A 96 -6.47 -15.90 4.10
N LEU A 97 -6.96 -16.47 5.21
CA LEU A 97 -6.14 -17.25 6.15
C LEU A 97 -5.57 -18.52 5.50
N TYR A 98 -6.35 -19.21 4.68
CA TYR A 98 -5.89 -20.39 3.95
C TYR A 98 -4.74 -20.04 2.98
N GLU A 99 -4.92 -18.98 2.18
CA GLU A 99 -3.88 -18.50 1.26
C GLU A 99 -2.63 -18.04 2.01
N LEU A 100 -2.77 -17.31 3.12
CA LEU A 100 -1.65 -16.92 3.97
C LEU A 100 -0.90 -18.13 4.56
N TYR A 101 -1.63 -19.18 4.94
CA TYR A 101 -1.04 -20.39 5.49
C TYR A 101 -0.15 -21.13 4.48
N THR A 102 -0.40 -20.99 3.16
CA THR A 102 0.50 -21.54 2.14
C THR A 102 1.93 -21.00 2.26
N TYR A 103 2.07 -19.71 2.60
CA TYR A 103 3.37 -19.07 2.85
C TYR A 103 4.00 -19.57 4.16
N VAL A 104 3.18 -19.75 5.21
CA VAL A 104 3.64 -20.34 6.49
C VAL A 104 4.24 -21.72 6.27
N CYS A 105 3.62 -22.55 5.43
CA CYS A 105 4.16 -23.86 5.08
C CYS A 105 5.45 -23.76 4.29
N LYS A 106 5.50 -22.88 3.28
CA LYS A 106 6.67 -22.68 2.41
C LYS A 106 7.91 -22.23 3.18
N TYR A 107 7.73 -21.39 4.21
CA TYR A 107 8.82 -20.79 4.99
C TYR A 107 8.88 -21.30 6.43
N ASN A 108 8.35 -22.51 6.69
CA ASN A 108 8.17 -23.03 8.05
C ASN A 108 9.47 -23.07 8.88
N ASN A 109 10.58 -23.47 8.27
CA ASN A 109 11.87 -23.58 8.96
C ASN A 109 12.42 -22.20 9.32
N GLN A 110 12.41 -21.26 8.37
CA GLN A 110 12.87 -19.89 8.60
C GLN A 110 12.04 -19.17 9.66
N LEU A 111 10.72 -19.37 9.64
CA LEU A 111 9.82 -18.81 10.66
C LEU A 111 10.14 -19.38 12.04
N LYS A 112 10.31 -20.70 12.17
CA LYS A 112 10.67 -21.33 13.44
C LYS A 112 12.02 -20.85 13.97
N GLU A 113 13.05 -20.81 13.12
CA GLU A 113 14.38 -20.32 13.51
C GLU A 113 14.33 -18.87 13.99
N THR A 114 13.59 -18.01 13.29
CA THR A 114 13.40 -16.61 13.67
C THR A 114 12.68 -16.48 15.01
N MET A 115 11.61 -17.27 15.22
CA MET A 115 10.83 -17.24 16.45
C MET A 115 11.58 -17.86 17.65
N ILE A 116 12.51 -18.79 17.39
CA ILE A 116 13.42 -19.30 18.42
C ILE A 116 14.51 -18.27 18.72
N GLY A 117 14.94 -17.47 17.74
CA GLY A 117 15.90 -16.39 17.98
C GLY A 117 15.33 -15.20 18.77
N ASP A 118 14.01 -15.01 18.77
CA ASP A 118 13.33 -13.87 19.38
C ASP A 118 12.83 -14.15 20.81
N LYS A 119 13.25 -13.31 21.77
CA LYS A 119 12.89 -13.50 23.19
C LYS A 119 11.40 -13.31 23.45
N THR A 120 10.76 -12.35 22.79
CA THR A 120 9.32 -12.09 22.96
C THR A 120 8.49 -13.26 22.45
N ALA A 121 8.83 -13.76 21.26
CA ALA A 121 8.19 -14.93 20.66
C ALA A 121 8.32 -16.19 21.52
N GLN A 122 9.47 -16.38 22.19
CA GLN A 122 9.64 -17.47 23.15
C GLN A 122 8.74 -17.31 24.38
N ILE A 123 8.69 -16.11 24.97
CA ILE A 123 7.85 -15.82 26.15
C ILE A 123 6.36 -16.04 25.83
N GLU A 124 5.94 -15.67 24.62
CA GLU A 124 4.57 -15.86 24.14
C GLU A 124 4.30 -17.26 23.55
N PHE A 125 5.27 -18.16 23.61
CA PHE A 125 5.19 -19.53 23.08
C PHE A 125 4.74 -19.60 21.61
N LEU A 126 5.07 -18.59 20.81
CA LEU A 126 4.63 -18.50 19.42
C LEU A 126 5.10 -19.68 18.55
N PRO A 127 6.34 -20.22 18.70
CA PRO A 127 6.75 -21.42 17.95
C PRO A 127 5.82 -22.61 18.18
N PHE A 128 5.35 -22.79 19.42
CA PHE A 128 4.44 -23.87 19.77
C PHE A 128 3.03 -23.62 19.20
N ARG A 129 2.51 -22.40 19.32
CA ARG A 129 1.22 -22.03 18.72
C ARG A 129 1.19 -22.25 17.22
N LEU A 130 2.29 -21.93 16.52
CA LEU A 130 2.43 -22.18 15.09
C LEU A 130 2.42 -23.67 14.75
N GLN A 131 3.04 -24.52 15.58
CA GLN A 131 2.98 -25.97 15.40
C GLN A 131 1.55 -26.50 15.58
N GLU A 132 0.79 -25.95 16.51
CA GLU A 132 -0.60 -26.37 16.71
C GLU A 132 -1.48 -25.99 15.51
N VAL A 133 -1.33 -24.78 14.98
CA VAL A 133 -1.98 -24.39 13.72
C VAL A 133 -1.62 -25.37 12.59
N HIS A 134 -0.34 -25.74 12.48
CA HIS A 134 0.11 -26.69 11.46
C HIS A 134 -0.48 -28.09 11.63
N ARG A 135 -0.72 -28.52 12.87
CA ARG A 135 -1.38 -29.79 13.17
C ARG A 135 -2.86 -29.74 12.77
N ILE A 136 -3.57 -28.67 13.15
CA ILE A 136 -5.00 -28.49 12.83
C ILE A 136 -5.21 -28.41 11.32
N MET A 137 -4.34 -27.71 10.59
CA MET A 137 -4.48 -27.53 9.14
C MET A 137 -4.07 -28.76 8.32
N LYS A 138 -3.41 -29.75 8.92
CA LYS A 138 -2.99 -31.01 8.26
C LYS A 138 -3.82 -32.23 8.66
N GLY A 139 -4.57 -32.15 9.75
CA GLY A 139 -5.53 -33.17 10.19
C GLY A 139 -6.87 -32.97 9.50
#